data_AF-A0A453F4G1-F1
#
_entry.id   AF-A0A453F4G1-F1
#
_cell.length_a   1.000
_cell.length_b   1.000
_cell.length_c   1.000
_cell.angle_alpha   90.00
_cell.angle_beta   90.00
_cell.angle_gamma   90.00
#
_symmetry.space_group_name_H-M   'P 1'
#
loop_
_entity.id
_entity.type
_entity.pdbx_description
1 polymer ?
#
loop_
_entity_poly.entity_id
_entity_poly.type
_entity_poly.pdbx_seq_one_letter_code
_entity_poly.pdbx_strand_id
1 'polypeptide(L)'
;MRAVEELQALQDERKKADPQKAEAIDQFLIKLRSLGSGEAAFTFVLDDPAGNSFIENPHAPSSDALLSVSFYERTSEQQAALGFLVDPPTGESGGPLQNASTVEANSGGLPKVPHGSVGAVAGRRAIAQGNPDEIAAALCRYTAPEEVDTLPSTCGACGAACVTRFFATSILFTEHGLFL
;
A
#
# COMPACT_ATOMS: atom_id res chain seq x y z
N MET A 1 -14.57 20.22 16.80
CA MET A 1 -13.96 18.99 17.33
C MET A 1 -14.77 17.82 16.80
N ARG A 2 -14.22 17.07 15.84
CA ARG A 2 -14.98 16.10 15.03
C ARG A 2 -15.71 15.03 15.84
N ALA A 3 -15.03 14.41 16.81
CA ALA A 3 -15.63 13.35 17.64
C ALA A 3 -16.89 13.82 18.41
N VAL A 4 -16.89 15.05 18.91
CA VAL A 4 -18.04 15.63 19.63
C VAL A 4 -19.20 15.90 18.68
N GLU A 5 -18.93 16.45 17.50
CA GLU A 5 -19.94 16.76 16.49
C GLU A 5 -20.63 15.49 15.98
N GLU A 6 -19.85 14.46 15.64
CA GLU A 6 -20.37 13.18 15.13
C GLU A 6 -21.19 12.42 16.19
N LEU A 7 -20.75 12.43 17.45
CA LEU A 7 -21.52 11.82 18.53
C LEU A 7 -22.80 12.60 18.85
N GLN A 8 -22.79 13.93 18.79
CA GLN A 8 -23.95 14.78 19.07
C GLN A 8 -25.04 14.65 17.99
N ALA A 9 -24.66 14.50 16.72
CA ALA A 9 -25.58 14.56 15.57
C ALA A 9 -26.74 13.56 15.66
N LEU A 10 -26.55 12.41 16.32
CA LEU A 10 -27.56 11.35 16.44
C LEU A 10 -28.24 11.30 17.82
N GLN A 11 -28.00 12.28 18.70
CA GLN A 11 -28.53 12.23 20.07
C GLN A 11 -30.06 12.27 20.13
N ASP A 12 -30.73 13.01 19.25
CA ASP A 12 -32.20 13.10 19.25
C ASP A 12 -32.89 11.77 18.90
N GLU A 13 -32.28 10.99 18.01
CA GLU A 13 -32.76 9.64 17.67
C GLU A 13 -32.51 8.67 18.82
N ARG A 14 -31.33 8.74 19.44
CA ARG A 14 -30.99 7.91 20.60
C ARG A 14 -31.89 8.18 21.79
N LYS A 15 -32.28 9.43 22.05
CA LYS A 15 -33.24 9.78 23.13
C LYS A 15 -34.60 9.12 22.95
N LYS A 16 -35.04 8.94 21.69
CA LYS A 16 -36.30 8.26 21.37
C LYS A 16 -36.19 6.74 21.49
N ALA A 17 -35.06 6.16 21.10
CA ALA A 17 -34.85 4.71 21.11
C ALA A 17 -34.44 4.16 22.48
N ASP A 18 -33.49 4.83 23.16
CA ASP A 18 -32.92 4.43 24.44
C ASP A 18 -32.44 5.67 25.23
N PRO A 19 -33.29 6.21 26.13
CA PRO A 19 -32.96 7.41 26.88
C PRO A 19 -31.79 7.21 27.87
N GLN A 20 -31.55 5.99 28.35
CA GLN A 20 -30.46 5.72 29.30
C GLN A 20 -29.10 5.81 28.61
N LYS A 21 -28.98 5.27 27.39
CA LYS A 21 -27.75 5.41 26.59
C LYS A 21 -27.52 6.86 26.16
N ALA A 22 -28.58 7.58 25.81
CA ALA A 22 -28.47 8.98 25.41
C ALA A 22 -27.88 9.86 26.51
N GLU A 23 -28.33 9.66 27.77
CA GLU A 23 -27.79 10.36 28.95
C GLU A 23 -26.31 10.02 29.17
N ALA A 24 -25.91 8.75 29.06
CA ALA A 24 -24.51 8.35 29.20
C ALA A 24 -23.61 9.02 28.15
N ILE A 25 -24.10 9.18 26.92
CA ILE A 25 -23.39 9.89 25.85
C ILE A 25 -23.34 11.39 26.13
N ASP A 26 -24.42 12.00 26.62
CA ASP A 26 -24.42 13.42 26.99
C ASP A 26 -23.36 13.71 28.08
N GLN A 27 -23.24 12.82 29.08
CA GLN A 27 -22.17 12.91 30.09
C GLN A 27 -20.76 12.71 29.51
N PHE A 28 -20.61 11.80 28.55
CA PHE A 28 -19.32 11.60 27.87
C PHE A 28 -18.91 12.80 27.01
N LEU A 29 -19.88 13.44 26.34
CA LEU A 29 -19.66 14.64 25.54
C LEU A 29 -19.19 15.83 26.38
N ILE A 30 -19.71 15.98 27.61
CA ILE A 30 -19.23 16.99 28.56
C ILE A 30 -17.75 16.76 28.88
N LYS A 31 -17.36 15.50 29.18
CA LYS A 31 -15.96 15.15 29.44
C LYS A 31 -15.07 15.41 28.23
N LEU A 32 -15.49 14.99 27.03
CA LEU A 32 -14.71 15.22 25.80
C LEU A 32 -14.50 16.72 25.51
N ARG A 33 -15.52 17.56 25.75
CA ARG A 33 -15.38 19.02 25.58
C ARG A 33 -14.37 19.60 26.57
N SER A 34 -14.40 19.17 27.84
CA SER A 34 -13.45 19.61 28.87
C SER A 34 -12.01 19.17 28.56
N LEU A 35 -11.83 17.95 28.04
CA LEU A 35 -10.52 17.49 27.54
C LEU A 35 -10.06 18.32 26.33
N GLY A 36 -11.00 18.68 25.45
CA GLY A 36 -10.75 19.52 24.27
C GLY A 36 -10.35 20.96 24.57
N SER A 37 -10.89 21.54 25.62
CA SER A 37 -10.52 22.87 26.09
C SER A 37 -9.21 22.89 26.91
N GLY A 38 -8.65 21.71 27.21
CA GLY A 38 -7.41 21.58 27.98
C GLY A 38 -7.60 21.78 29.49
N GLU A 39 -8.83 21.66 30.00
CA GLU A 39 -9.14 21.82 31.43
C GLU A 39 -8.66 20.63 32.28
N ALA A 40 -8.45 19.47 31.66
CA ALA A 40 -7.99 18.26 32.32
C ALA A 40 -6.90 17.55 31.50
N ALA A 41 -5.89 17.02 32.21
CA ALA A 41 -4.85 16.21 31.62
C ALA A 41 -5.38 14.81 31.26
N PHE A 42 -4.96 14.29 30.11
CA PHE A 42 -5.32 12.95 29.65
C PHE A 42 -4.16 12.32 28.89
N THR A 43 -4.22 11.00 28.76
CA THR A 43 -3.29 10.23 27.93
C THR A 43 -4.00 9.84 26.64
N PHE A 44 -3.41 10.23 25.52
CA PHE A 44 -3.86 9.80 24.19
C PHE A 44 -2.99 8.64 23.73
N VAL A 45 -3.62 7.49 23.46
CA VAL A 45 -2.92 6.31 22.93
C VAL A 45 -3.37 6.12 21.49
N LEU A 46 -2.40 6.17 20.57
CA LEU A 46 -2.62 5.91 19.15
C LEU A 46 -1.88 4.63 18.77
N ASP A 47 -2.64 3.60 18.46
CA ASP A 47 -2.12 2.30 18.02
C ASP A 47 -2.46 2.10 16.54
N ASP A 48 -1.43 2.07 15.69
CA ASP A 48 -1.55 1.88 14.24
C ASP A 48 -0.62 0.75 13.77
N PRO A 49 -1.16 -0.45 13.50
CA PRO A 49 -0.40 -1.58 12.99
C PRO A 49 0.28 -1.31 11.66
N ALA A 50 -0.18 -0.34 10.86
CA ALA A 50 0.45 0.01 9.60
C ALA A 50 1.69 0.90 9.78
N GLY A 51 1.83 1.56 10.93
CA GLY A 51 2.93 2.46 11.24
C GLY A 51 2.95 3.75 10.40
N ASN A 52 1.81 4.15 9.83
CA ASN A 52 1.70 5.34 8.99
C ASN A 52 1.18 6.57 9.74
N SER A 53 0.69 6.36 10.96
CA SER A 53 0.23 7.43 11.85
C SER A 53 1.41 8.19 12.45
N PHE A 54 1.27 9.51 12.58
CA PHE A 54 2.31 10.40 13.10
C PHE A 54 1.72 11.44 14.06
N ILE A 55 2.43 11.71 15.15
CA ILE A 55 2.15 12.79 16.10
C ILE A 55 3.33 13.76 16.06
N GLU A 56 3.04 15.03 15.80
CA GLU A 56 4.06 16.09 15.71
C GLU A 56 4.68 16.38 17.08
N ASN A 57 6.02 16.51 17.11
CA ASN A 57 6.77 16.97 18.27
C ASN A 57 7.01 18.50 18.16
N PRO A 58 6.37 19.32 19.00
CA PRO A 58 6.51 20.79 18.96
C PRO A 58 7.90 21.28 19.40
N HIS A 59 8.70 20.44 20.04
CA HIS A 59 10.04 20.77 20.55
C HIS A 59 11.17 20.28 19.65
N ALA A 60 10.86 19.76 18.46
CA ALA A 60 11.85 19.28 17.50
C ALA A 60 12.93 20.36 17.20
N PRO A 61 14.23 20.00 17.12
CA PRO A 61 14.79 18.64 17.11
C PRO A 61 14.99 18.00 18.50
N SER A 62 14.59 18.67 19.58
CA SER A 62 14.71 18.12 20.95
C SER A 62 13.64 17.06 21.21
N SER A 63 13.92 16.10 22.09
CA SER A 63 12.95 15.07 22.49
C SER A 63 11.79 15.67 23.28
N ASP A 64 10.56 15.25 22.99
CA ASP A 64 9.38 15.56 23.80
C ASP A 64 9.28 14.60 25.00
N ALA A 65 9.13 15.14 26.21
CA ALA A 65 8.99 14.35 27.44
C ALA A 65 7.57 13.78 27.64
N LEU A 66 6.57 14.32 26.95
CA LEU A 66 5.17 13.93 27.06
C LEU A 66 4.74 12.91 26.00
N LEU A 67 5.60 12.63 25.01
CA LEU A 67 5.35 11.69 23.93
C LEU A 67 6.24 10.45 24.06
N SER A 68 5.63 9.28 24.20
CA SER A 68 6.32 7.99 24.15
C SER A 68 5.93 7.22 22.89
N VAL A 69 6.91 6.79 22.09
CA VAL A 69 6.71 6.00 20.87
C VAL A 69 7.30 4.61 21.07
N SER A 70 6.51 3.57 20.83
CA SER A 70 6.92 2.16 20.90
C SER A 70 6.64 1.45 19.58
N PHE A 71 7.62 0.73 19.07
CA PHE A 71 7.48 -0.15 17.91
C PHE A 71 7.26 -1.59 18.36
N TYR A 72 6.38 -2.31 17.66
CA TYR A 72 6.07 -3.70 17.95
C TYR A 72 5.95 -4.53 16.67
N GLU A 73 6.11 -5.84 16.79
CA GLU A 73 5.86 -6.77 15.68
C GLU A 73 4.37 -7.07 15.55
N ARG A 74 3.85 -6.95 14.33
CA ARG A 74 2.44 -7.19 14.03
C ARG A 74 2.06 -8.64 14.33
N THR A 75 0.85 -8.83 14.86
CA THR A 75 0.25 -10.16 14.94
C THR A 75 -0.15 -10.66 13.56
N SER A 76 -0.34 -11.97 13.42
CA SER A 76 -0.86 -12.58 12.19
C SER A 76 -2.21 -11.96 11.79
N GLU A 77 -3.09 -11.71 12.74
CA GLU A 77 -4.39 -11.07 12.52
C GLU A 77 -4.24 -9.64 11.99
N GLN A 78 -3.34 -8.84 12.59
CA GLN A 78 -3.04 -7.48 12.12
C GLN A 78 -2.46 -7.51 10.71
N GLN A 79 -1.58 -8.48 10.42
CA GLN A 79 -0.98 -8.62 9.10
C GLN A 79 -2.01 -9.02 8.03
N ALA A 80 -2.92 -9.94 8.34
CA ALA A 80 -4.05 -10.28 7.47
C ALA A 80 -4.98 -9.09 7.24
N ALA A 81 -5.30 -8.32 8.29
CA ALA A 81 -6.15 -7.13 8.19
C ALA A 81 -5.55 -6.05 7.28
N LEU A 82 -4.23 -5.97 7.19
CA LEU A 82 -3.50 -5.09 6.28
C LEU A 82 -3.36 -5.66 4.85
N GLY A 83 -3.92 -6.84 4.57
CA GLY A 83 -3.92 -7.46 3.25
C GLY A 83 -2.63 -8.21 2.89
N PHE A 84 -1.74 -8.46 3.85
CA PHE A 84 -0.58 -9.31 3.62
C PHE A 84 -0.97 -10.78 3.66
N LEU A 85 -0.19 -11.60 2.94
CA LEU A 85 -0.27 -13.04 3.09
C LEU A 85 0.20 -13.41 4.50
N VAL A 86 -0.62 -14.22 5.16
CA VAL A 86 -0.31 -14.79 6.46
C VAL A 86 -0.17 -16.28 6.22
N ASP A 87 1.06 -16.76 6.34
CA ASP A 87 1.28 -18.20 6.35
C ASP A 87 0.59 -18.78 7.60
N PRO A 88 -0.14 -19.89 7.49
CA PRO A 88 -0.75 -20.52 8.65
C PRO A 88 0.35 -20.81 9.69
N PRO A 89 0.05 -20.69 10.99
CA PRO A 89 1.05 -20.82 12.04
C PRO A 89 1.66 -22.22 11.97
N THR A 90 2.83 -22.31 11.38
CA THR A 90 3.64 -23.52 11.39
C THR A 90 4.40 -23.46 12.71
N GLY A 91 4.13 -24.41 13.60
CA GLY A 91 4.79 -24.49 14.89
C GLY A 91 6.30 -24.36 14.74
N GLU A 92 6.87 -23.44 15.53
CA GLU A 92 8.26 -23.34 15.96
C GLU A 92 9.31 -24.18 15.20
N SER A 93 10.20 -23.51 14.47
CA SER A 93 11.64 -23.81 14.42
C SER A 93 12.38 -22.67 13.75
N GLY A 94 13.32 -22.07 14.48
CA GLY A 94 14.14 -20.95 14.00
C GLY A 94 15.03 -21.31 12.80
N GLY A 95 15.12 -20.37 11.87
CA GLY A 95 16.09 -20.37 10.77
C GLY A 95 16.15 -18.96 10.16
N PRO A 96 17.34 -18.46 9.72
CA PRO A 96 17.50 -17.06 9.31
C PRO A 96 16.66 -16.72 8.07
N LEU A 97 16.08 -15.51 8.06
CA LEU A 97 15.45 -14.90 6.89
C LEU A 97 16.37 -15.04 5.66
N GLN A 98 15.97 -15.90 4.72
CA GLN A 98 16.52 -15.89 3.38
C GLN A 98 15.67 -14.94 2.55
N ASN A 99 16.19 -13.72 2.39
CA ASN A 99 16.15 -12.95 1.15
C ASN A 99 15.36 -13.61 0.00
N ALA A 100 14.20 -13.03 -0.32
CA ALA A 100 13.40 -13.34 -1.50
C ALA A 100 14.18 -13.00 -2.79
N SER A 101 15.07 -13.89 -3.18
CA SER A 101 15.76 -13.92 -4.47
C SER A 101 16.44 -15.27 -4.61
N THR A 102 15.70 -16.33 -4.90
CA THR A 102 16.27 -17.46 -5.64
C THR A 102 15.20 -18.13 -6.49
N VAL A 103 15.39 -17.92 -7.78
CA VAL A 103 14.98 -18.72 -8.93
C VAL A 103 14.78 -20.21 -8.64
N GLU A 104 13.59 -20.74 -8.95
CA GLU A 104 13.42 -22.16 -9.21
C GLU A 104 13.65 -22.43 -10.70
N ALA A 105 14.73 -23.16 -11.00
CA ALA A 105 14.94 -23.76 -12.30
C ALA A 105 14.40 -25.21 -12.24
N ASN A 106 13.46 -25.57 -13.11
CA ASN A 106 13.65 -26.62 -14.12
C ASN A 106 12.36 -26.86 -14.94
N SER A 107 12.33 -26.34 -16.17
CA SER A 107 11.67 -26.90 -17.36
C SER A 107 12.04 -25.96 -18.50
N GLY A 108 12.58 -26.47 -19.61
CA GLY A 108 13.17 -25.69 -20.71
C GLY A 108 12.21 -24.76 -21.46
N GLY A 109 11.76 -23.70 -20.81
CA GLY A 109 11.05 -22.55 -21.38
C GLY A 109 11.82 -21.27 -21.08
N LEU A 110 11.77 -20.30 -22.00
CA LEU A 110 12.37 -18.98 -21.80
C LEU A 110 11.93 -18.38 -20.44
N PRO A 111 12.83 -17.72 -19.69
CA PRO A 111 12.47 -17.07 -18.44
C PRO A 111 11.35 -16.05 -18.69
N LYS A 112 10.15 -16.39 -18.20
CA LYS A 112 8.92 -15.63 -18.42
C LYS A 112 8.85 -14.52 -17.38
N VAL A 113 9.49 -13.39 -17.70
CA VAL A 113 9.49 -12.19 -16.86
C VAL A 113 8.09 -11.55 -16.92
N PRO A 114 7.46 -11.18 -15.79
CA PRO A 114 6.14 -10.55 -15.79
C PRO A 114 6.15 -9.23 -16.58
N HIS A 115 5.11 -8.99 -17.38
CA HIS A 115 4.96 -7.77 -18.18
C HIS A 115 5.13 -6.50 -17.34
N GLY A 116 5.95 -5.57 -17.82
CA GLY A 116 6.20 -4.28 -17.16
C GLY A 116 7.18 -4.35 -16.00
N SER A 117 7.70 -5.53 -15.65
CA SER A 117 8.71 -5.64 -14.59
C SER A 117 10.09 -5.12 -15.05
N VAL A 118 10.44 -5.20 -16.35
CA VAL A 118 11.67 -4.57 -16.87
C VAL A 118 11.55 -3.05 -16.79
N GLY A 119 10.40 -2.49 -17.20
CA GLY A 119 10.10 -1.07 -17.07
C GLY A 119 10.11 -0.59 -15.61
N ALA A 120 9.52 -1.37 -14.70
CA ALA A 120 9.50 -1.05 -13.27
C ALA A 120 10.89 -1.09 -12.63
N VAL A 121 11.74 -2.06 -12.99
CA VAL A 121 13.13 -2.15 -12.51
C VAL A 121 13.96 -0.99 -13.03
N ALA A 122 13.84 -0.66 -14.31
CA ALA A 122 14.51 0.49 -14.91
C ALA A 122 14.07 1.81 -14.28
N GLY A 123 12.76 1.99 -14.05
CA GLY A 123 12.22 3.18 -13.37
C GLY A 123 12.73 3.33 -11.94
N ARG A 124 12.73 2.26 -11.15
CA ARG A 124 13.30 2.28 -9.79
C ARG A 124 14.79 2.64 -9.80
N ARG A 125 15.55 2.11 -10.76
CA ARG A 125 16.98 2.44 -10.94
C ARG A 125 17.19 3.91 -11.28
N ALA A 126 16.42 4.47 -12.22
CA ALA A 126 16.53 5.88 -12.61
C ALA A 126 16.20 6.83 -11.44
N ILE A 127 15.18 6.49 -10.64
CA ILE A 127 14.83 7.24 -9.42
C ILE A 127 15.98 7.20 -8.41
N ALA A 128 16.58 6.03 -8.19
CA ALA A 128 17.72 5.89 -7.27
C ALA A 128 18.97 6.67 -7.75
N GLN A 129 19.13 6.84 -9.06
CA GLN A 129 20.25 7.57 -9.67
C GLN A 129 19.99 9.07 -9.81
N GLY A 130 18.76 9.54 -9.56
CA GLY A 130 18.42 10.97 -9.52
C GLY A 130 18.47 11.68 -10.88
N ASN A 131 18.44 10.95 -11.99
CA ASN A 131 18.52 11.52 -13.34
C ASN A 131 17.12 11.87 -13.87
N PRO A 132 16.72 13.16 -13.94
CA PRO A 132 15.36 13.56 -14.25
C PRO A 132 14.90 13.17 -15.67
N ASP A 133 15.82 13.14 -16.64
CA ASP A 133 15.50 12.78 -18.03
C ASP A 133 15.24 11.27 -18.17
N GLU A 134 16.02 10.44 -17.47
CA GLU A 134 15.80 8.99 -17.41
C GLU A 134 14.56 8.62 -16.59
N ILE A 135 14.29 9.35 -15.51
CA ILE A 135 13.07 9.19 -14.71
C ILE A 135 11.85 9.51 -15.59
N ALA A 136 11.83 10.64 -16.30
CA ALA A 136 10.73 11.02 -17.19
C ALA A 136 10.56 10.02 -18.36
N ALA A 137 11.65 9.53 -18.92
CA ALA A 137 11.62 8.52 -19.99
C ALA A 137 11.12 7.15 -19.51
N ALA A 138 11.30 6.80 -18.24
CA ALA A 138 10.87 5.54 -17.64
C ALA A 138 9.46 5.62 -17.02
N LEU A 139 9.02 6.79 -16.53
CA LEU A 139 7.75 6.98 -15.82
C LEU A 139 6.51 6.68 -16.68
N CYS A 140 6.65 6.77 -18.01
CA CYS A 140 5.55 6.52 -18.97
C CYS A 140 5.77 5.28 -19.84
N ARG A 141 6.82 4.49 -19.61
CA ARG A 141 7.02 3.22 -20.32
C ARG A 141 6.36 2.10 -19.55
N TYR A 142 5.10 1.84 -19.88
CA TYR A 142 4.42 0.61 -19.46
C TYR A 142 5.14 -0.65 -19.93
N THR A 143 5.97 -0.54 -20.98
CA THR A 143 6.70 -1.67 -21.56
C THR A 143 8.08 -1.21 -22.04
N ALA A 144 9.12 -1.94 -21.64
CA ALA A 144 10.48 -1.65 -22.06
C ALA A 144 10.70 -2.13 -23.52
N PRO A 145 11.56 -1.48 -24.34
CA PRO A 145 11.81 -1.92 -25.71
C PRO A 145 12.23 -3.39 -25.84
N GLU A 146 12.85 -3.94 -24.80
CA GLU A 146 13.30 -5.33 -24.69
C GLU A 146 12.17 -6.33 -24.43
N GLU A 147 10.97 -5.86 -24.05
CA GLU A 147 9.78 -6.68 -23.84
C GLU A 147 8.93 -6.78 -25.13
N VAL A 148 9.29 -6.05 -26.21
CA VAL A 148 8.56 -6.01 -27.49
C VAL A 148 9.22 -6.94 -28.51
N ASP A 149 8.50 -7.94 -29.00
CA ASP A 149 8.96 -8.76 -30.12
C ASP A 149 8.63 -8.10 -31.47
N THR A 150 9.47 -8.33 -32.48
CA THR A 150 9.29 -7.77 -33.83
C THR A 150 9.25 -8.85 -34.90
N LEU A 151 8.25 -8.78 -35.78
CA LEU A 151 8.16 -9.61 -36.99
C LEU A 151 8.21 -8.72 -38.24
N PRO A 152 8.99 -9.09 -39.27
CA PRO A 152 8.92 -8.40 -40.56
C PRO A 152 7.52 -8.60 -41.16
N SER A 153 6.94 -7.52 -41.66
CA SER A 153 5.55 -7.43 -42.06
C SER A 153 5.40 -6.53 -43.29
N THR A 154 4.20 -6.47 -43.86
CA THR A 154 3.83 -5.51 -44.89
C THR A 154 2.59 -4.74 -44.46
N CYS A 155 2.54 -3.45 -44.82
CA CYS A 155 1.40 -2.62 -44.52
C CYS A 155 0.17 -3.12 -45.29
N GLY A 156 -0.91 -3.50 -44.58
CA GLY A 156 -2.14 -4.00 -45.20
C GLY A 156 -2.83 -3.02 -46.16
N ALA A 157 -2.51 -1.73 -46.07
CA ALA A 157 -3.09 -0.70 -46.94
C ALA A 157 -2.25 -0.37 -48.19
N CYS A 158 -0.91 -0.40 -48.10
CA CYS A 158 -0.03 0.05 -49.18
C CYS A 158 1.03 -0.98 -49.64
N GLY A 159 1.10 -2.14 -48.99
CA GLY A 159 2.02 -3.23 -49.34
C GLY A 159 3.50 -2.94 -49.08
N ALA A 160 3.85 -1.76 -48.58
CA ALA A 160 5.22 -1.42 -48.22
C ALA A 160 5.72 -2.29 -47.06
N ALA A 161 7.01 -2.63 -47.10
CA ALA A 161 7.65 -3.35 -46.00
C ALA A 161 7.59 -2.53 -44.71
N CYS A 162 7.17 -3.17 -43.62
CA CYS A 162 7.11 -2.59 -42.29
C CYS A 162 7.46 -3.64 -41.22
N VAL A 163 7.40 -3.25 -39.96
CA VAL A 163 7.67 -4.15 -38.83
C VAL A 163 6.44 -4.16 -37.95
N THR A 164 5.93 -5.35 -37.65
CA THR A 164 4.89 -5.54 -36.63
C THR A 164 5.59 -5.72 -35.29
N ARG A 165 5.25 -4.85 -34.34
CA ARG A 165 5.64 -4.96 -32.94
C ARG A 165 4.51 -5.63 -32.18
N PHE A 166 4.79 -6.64 -31.38
CA PHE A 166 3.77 -7.35 -30.62
C PHE A 166 4.28 -7.75 -29.25
N PHE A 167 3.34 -8.04 -28.36
CA PHE A 167 3.61 -8.48 -27.00
C PHE A 167 2.91 -9.81 -26.75
N ALA A 168 3.68 -10.82 -26.36
CA ALA A 168 3.12 -12.08 -25.89
C ALA A 168 2.63 -11.91 -24.44
N THR A 169 1.40 -11.45 -24.24
CA THR A 169 0.83 -11.24 -22.90
C THR A 169 0.14 -12.50 -22.39
N SER A 170 0.67 -13.03 -21.28
CA SER A 170 0.07 -14.13 -20.55
C SER A 170 -0.68 -13.58 -19.35
N ILE A 171 -1.89 -13.07 -19.57
CA ILE A 171 -2.72 -12.55 -18.50
C ILE A 171 -3.22 -13.74 -17.67
N LEU A 172 -3.01 -13.70 -16.36
CA LEU A 172 -3.53 -14.71 -15.45
C LEU A 172 -5.07 -14.75 -15.59
N PHE A 173 -5.62 -15.96 -15.62
CA PHE A 173 -7.08 -16.24 -15.75
C PHE A 173 -7.70 -16.01 -17.14
N THR A 174 -6.92 -15.82 -18.20
CA THR A 174 -7.40 -15.86 -19.58
C THR A 174 -6.61 -16.86 -20.42
N GLU A 175 -7.21 -17.42 -21.47
CA GLU A 175 -6.45 -18.19 -22.46
C GLU A 175 -5.42 -17.31 -23.17
N HIS A 176 -4.29 -17.90 -23.57
CA HIS A 176 -3.19 -17.18 -24.20
C HIS A 176 -3.65 -16.45 -25.48
N GLY A 177 -3.54 -15.13 -25.49
CA GLY A 177 -3.88 -14.28 -26.64
C GLY A 177 -2.70 -13.40 -27.06
N LEU A 178 -2.50 -13.28 -28.37
CA LEU A 178 -1.61 -12.28 -28.96
C LEU A 178 -2.42 -10.99 -29.16
N PHE A 179 -2.02 -9.92 -28.48
CA PHE A 179 -2.56 -8.58 -28.74
C PHE A 179 -1.63 -7.88 -29.73
N LEU A 180 -2.17 -7.58 -30.92
CA LEU A 180 -1.50 -6.87 -32.01
C LEU A 180 -1.66 -5.36 -31.87
#